data_AF-L8J9J4-F1
#
_entry.id   AF-L8J9J4-F1
#
_cell.length_a   1.000
_cell.length_b   1.000
_cell.length_c   1.000
_cell.angle_alpha   90.00
_cell.angle_beta   90.00
_cell.angle_gamma   90.00
#
_symmetry.space_group_name_H-M   'P 1'
#
loop_
_entity.id
_entity.type
_entity.pdbx_description
1 polymer ?
#
loop_
_entity_poly.entity_id
_entity_poly.type
_entity_poly.pdbx_seq_one_letter_code
_entity_poly.pdbx_strand_id
1 'polypeptide(L)'
;MLVGLGMGAFAGEVNGVEPMIIGSVFVVAITALSLNRFSVSKHRVLSLLPAIAAMMLIFHGWAHGAEASGQSLLAFAPGMLVGAGFLSSVGFMLGRVMVPGWQGVFLGASGLVLAVTG
;
A
#
# COMPACT_ATOMS: atom_id res chain seq x y z
N MET A 1 4.44 -3.46 8.23
CA MET A 1 4.58 -2.08 8.73
C MET A 1 5.71 -1.93 9.71
N LEU A 2 5.60 -2.34 10.98
CA LEU A 2 6.64 -2.08 12.00
C LEU A 2 8.05 -2.57 11.61
N VAL A 3 8.16 -3.77 11.02
CA VAL A 3 9.44 -4.30 10.52
C VAL A 3 10.05 -3.37 9.47
N GLY A 4 9.24 -2.98 8.47
CA GLY A 4 9.66 -2.02 7.45
C GLY A 4 10.04 -0.68 8.05
N LEU A 5 9.23 -0.15 8.95
CA LEU A 5 9.46 1.12 9.66
C LEU A 5 10.82 1.14 10.36
N GLY A 6 11.16 0.07 11.09
CA GLY A 6 12.48 -0.07 11.68
C GLY A 6 13.60 -0.10 10.63
N MET A 7 13.44 -0.89 9.57
CA MET A 7 14.41 -0.94 8.47
C MET A 7 14.64 0.42 7.80
N GLY A 8 13.57 1.20 7.59
CA GLY A 8 13.64 2.54 7.02
C GLY A 8 14.42 3.50 7.91
N ALA A 9 14.17 3.46 9.22
CA ALA A 9 14.86 4.31 10.18
C ALA A 9 16.38 4.06 10.20
N PHE A 10 16.82 2.83 9.90
CA PHE A 10 18.23 2.50 9.73
C PHE A 10 18.80 2.90 8.36
N ALA A 11 17.96 3.00 7.33
CA ALA A 11 18.39 3.38 5.98
C ALA A 11 18.71 4.89 5.88
N GLY A 12 18.11 5.71 6.73
CA GLY A 12 18.22 7.17 6.68
C GLY A 12 17.35 7.79 5.58
N GLU A 13 17.49 9.09 5.35
CA GLU A 13 16.67 9.82 4.37
C GLU A 13 16.96 9.32 2.95
N VAL A 14 15.92 8.87 2.25
CA VAL A 14 16.01 8.36 0.87
C VAL A 14 15.22 9.27 -0.06
N ASN A 15 15.89 9.79 -1.09
CA ASN A 15 15.23 10.56 -2.14
C ASN A 15 14.31 9.67 -2.98
N GLY A 16 13.12 10.17 -3.31
CA GLY A 16 12.19 9.49 -4.22
C GLY A 16 11.27 8.46 -3.56
N VAL A 17 11.12 8.48 -2.23
CA VAL A 17 10.14 7.65 -1.52
C VAL A 17 8.70 7.90 -2.04
N GLU A 18 8.35 9.16 -2.27
CA GLU A 18 7.04 9.59 -2.73
C GLU A 18 6.64 9.02 -4.11
N PRO A 19 7.45 9.14 -5.18
CA PRO A 19 7.14 8.50 -6.45
C PRO A 19 7.10 6.96 -6.37
N MET A 20 7.85 6.34 -5.44
CA MET A 20 7.75 4.89 -5.23
C MET A 20 6.42 4.49 -4.57
N ILE A 21 5.92 5.27 -3.61
CA ILE A 21 4.59 5.09 -3.02
C ILE A 21 3.52 5.22 -4.11
N ILE A 22 3.57 6.27 -4.93
CA ILE A 22 2.63 6.48 -6.03
C ILE A 22 2.67 5.29 -7.00
N GLY A 23 3.86 4.85 -7.42
CA GLY A 23 4.04 3.70 -8.29
C GLY A 23 3.41 2.42 -7.74
N SER A 24 3.52 2.20 -6.42
CA SER A 24 2.94 1.02 -5.76
C SER A 24 1.40 0.95 -5.89
N VAL A 25 0.71 2.10 -5.86
CA VAL A 25 -0.74 2.17 -6.05
C VAL A 25 -1.14 1.71 -7.45
N PHE A 26 -0.39 2.13 -8.48
CA PHE A 26 -0.64 1.70 -9.86
C PHE A 26 -0.38 0.20 -10.07
N VAL A 27 0.64 -0.38 -9.42
CA VAL A 27 0.90 -1.83 -9.46
C VAL A 27 -0.29 -2.61 -8.90
N VAL A 28 -0.85 -2.17 -7.77
CA VAL A 28 -2.03 -2.80 -7.16
C VAL A 28 -3.27 -2.61 -8.03
N ALA A 29 -3.48 -1.41 -8.60
CA ALA A 29 -4.59 -1.11 -9.50
C ALA A 29 -4.58 -2.00 -10.76
N ILE A 30 -3.42 -2.14 -11.40
CA ILE A 30 -3.23 -2.99 -12.58
C ILE A 30 -3.46 -4.46 -12.22
N THR A 31 -2.92 -4.92 -11.09
CA THR A 31 -3.12 -6.30 -10.62
C THR A 31 -4.60 -6.60 -10.40
N ALA A 32 -5.33 -5.69 -9.74
CA ALA A 32 -6.76 -5.82 -9.52
C ALA A 32 -7.57 -5.78 -10.83
N LEU A 33 -7.19 -4.93 -11.78
CA LEU A 33 -7.82 -4.87 -13.10
C LEU A 33 -7.58 -6.16 -13.88
N SER A 34 -6.35 -6.66 -13.87
CA SER A 34 -5.98 -7.86 -14.62
C SER A 34 -6.65 -9.12 -14.08
N LEU A 35 -6.85 -9.20 -12.77
CA LEU A 35 -7.62 -10.28 -12.11
C LEU A 35 -9.09 -10.33 -12.52
N ASN A 36 -9.68 -9.16 -12.80
CA ASN A 36 -11.10 -9.04 -13.13
C ASN A 36 -11.39 -9.10 -14.63
N ARG A 37 -10.45 -8.64 -15.47
CA ARG A 37 -10.63 -8.50 -16.93
C ARG A 37 -10.02 -9.64 -17.73
N PHE A 38 -8.93 -10.23 -17.26
CA PHE A 38 -8.25 -11.31 -17.97
C PHE A 38 -8.51 -12.65 -17.29
N SER A 39 -8.57 -13.72 -18.08
CA SER A 39 -8.66 -15.11 -17.59
C SER A 39 -7.33 -15.57 -16.98
N VAL A 40 -6.77 -14.78 -16.08
CA VAL A 40 -5.60 -15.15 -15.29
C VAL A 40 -6.08 -16.18 -14.28
N SER A 41 -5.28 -17.24 -14.07
CA SER A 41 -5.58 -18.26 -13.06
C SER A 41 -5.76 -17.59 -11.70
N LYS A 42 -7.02 -17.43 -11.28
CA LYS A 42 -7.40 -16.81 -10.00
C LYS A 42 -6.69 -17.49 -8.85
N HIS A 43 -6.50 -18.81 -8.93
CA HIS A 43 -5.78 -19.58 -7.93
C HIS A 43 -4.33 -19.14 -7.74
N ARG A 44 -3.57 -18.96 -8.84
CA ARG A 44 -2.15 -18.58 -8.77
C ARG A 44 -1.96 -17.15 -8.24
N VAL A 45 -2.88 -16.25 -8.59
CA VAL A 45 -2.78 -14.86 -8.12
C VAL A 45 -3.30 -14.72 -6.68
N LEU A 46 -4.37 -15.43 -6.31
CA LEU A 46 -4.85 -15.47 -4.91
C LEU A 46 -3.80 -16.08 -3.97
N SER A 47 -2.97 -17.03 -4.43
CA SER A 47 -1.85 -17.54 -3.63
C SER A 47 -0.71 -16.53 -3.44
N LEU A 48 -0.54 -15.58 -4.37
CA LEU A 48 0.53 -14.58 -4.33
C LEU A 48 0.10 -13.27 -3.67
N LEU A 49 -1.20 -12.97 -3.65
CA LEU A 49 -1.77 -11.76 -3.07
C LEU A 49 -1.32 -11.47 -1.63
N PRO A 50 -1.32 -12.47 -0.70
CA PRO A 50 -0.87 -12.24 0.66
C PRO A 50 0.61 -11.86 0.74
N ALA A 51 1.46 -12.46 -0.10
CA ALA A 51 2.88 -12.14 -0.16
C ALA A 51 3.12 -10.73 -0.72
N ILE A 52 2.40 -10.36 -1.78
CA ILE A 52 2.46 -9.01 -2.37
C ILE A 52 1.97 -7.97 -1.36
N ALA A 53 0.85 -8.23 -0.67
CA ALA A 53 0.34 -7.35 0.36
C ALA A 53 1.34 -7.18 1.50
N ALA A 54 1.92 -8.28 2.00
CA ALA A 54 2.94 -8.22 3.04
C ALA A 54 4.17 -7.43 2.59
N MET A 55 4.65 -7.63 1.37
CA MET A 55 5.75 -6.86 0.80
C MET A 55 5.43 -5.36 0.71
N MET A 56 4.24 -5.00 0.24
CA MET A 56 3.81 -3.60 0.17
C MET A 56 3.68 -2.97 1.57
N LEU A 57 3.17 -3.71 2.56
CA LEU A 57 3.13 -3.27 3.96
C LEU A 57 4.53 -3.15 4.58
N ILE A 58 5.54 -3.90 4.12
CA ILE A 58 6.93 -3.73 4.56
C ILE A 58 7.52 -2.50 3.86
N PHE A 59 7.35 -2.38 2.55
CA PHE A 59 7.86 -1.27 1.76
C PHE A 59 7.32 0.09 2.24
N HIS A 60 6.02 0.21 2.44
CA HIS A 60 5.41 1.44 2.94
C HIS A 60 5.85 1.77 4.38
N GLY A 61 6.05 0.75 5.23
CA GLY A 61 6.68 0.95 6.53
C GLY A 61 8.08 1.52 6.39
N TRP A 62 8.89 0.93 5.51
CA TRP A 62 10.25 1.37 5.23
C TRP A 62 10.30 2.81 4.71
N ALA A 63 9.41 3.19 3.81
CA ALA A 63 9.28 4.55 3.30
C ALA A 63 9.14 5.58 4.44
N HIS A 64 8.15 5.38 5.32
CA HIS A 64 7.96 6.30 6.45
C HIS A 64 9.07 6.20 7.50
N GLY A 65 9.73 5.05 7.64
CA GLY A 65 10.89 4.91 8.50
C GLY A 65 12.08 5.71 7.99
N ALA A 66 12.26 5.78 6.67
CA ALA A 66 13.31 6.58 6.04
C ALA A 66 13.06 8.09 6.23
N GLU A 67 11.79 8.51 6.27
CA GLU A 67 11.39 9.91 6.48
C GLU A 67 11.37 10.32 7.97
N ALA A 68 10.95 9.44 8.87
CA ALA A 68 10.83 9.73 10.30
C ALA A 68 12.05 9.21 11.08
N SER A 69 12.84 10.11 11.69
CA SER A 69 14.03 9.73 12.46
C SER A 69 13.90 9.99 13.97
N GLY A 70 14.57 9.14 14.77
CA GLY A 70 14.73 9.33 16.21
C GLY A 70 13.43 9.29 17.02
N GLN A 71 13.25 10.24 17.95
CA GLN A 71 12.10 10.27 18.86
C GLN A 71 10.76 10.49 18.16
N SER A 72 10.76 11.08 16.96
CA SER A 72 9.55 11.25 16.14
C SER A 72 8.94 9.92 15.71
N LEU A 73 9.77 8.90 15.51
CA LEU A 73 9.34 7.58 15.04
C LEU A 73 8.48 6.84 16.08
N LEU A 74 8.84 6.94 17.36
CA LEU A 74 8.10 6.30 18.45
C LEU A 74 6.74 6.95 18.70
N ALA A 75 6.62 8.25 18.46
CA ALA A 75 5.34 8.96 18.52
C ALA A 75 4.49 8.71 17.25
N PHE A 76 5.13 8.54 16.09
CA PHE A 76 4.47 8.33 14.80
C PHE A 76 3.93 6.91 14.62
N ALA A 77 4.71 5.88 15.02
CA ALA A 77 4.39 4.47 14.77
C ALA A 77 3.01 4.03 15.31
N PRO A 78 2.57 4.41 16.53
CA PRO A 78 1.26 4.05 17.03
C PRO A 78 0.13 4.67 16.20
N GLY A 79 0.25 5.96 15.85
CA GLY A 79 -0.74 6.66 15.02
C GLY A 79 -0.85 6.05 13.62
N MET A 80 0.31 5.72 13.03
CA MET A 80 0.39 5.02 11.75
C MET A 80 -0.30 3.64 11.81
N LEU A 81 -0.07 2.85 12.87
CA LEU A 81 -0.72 1.54 13.02
C LEU A 81 -2.23 1.65 13.16
N VAL A 82 -2.72 2.59 13.97
CA VAL A 82 -4.16 2.82 14.14
C VAL A 82 -4.79 3.26 12.83
N GLY A 83 -4.19 4.24 12.14
CA GLY A 83 -4.65 4.70 10.83
C GLY A 83 -4.66 3.60 9.78
N ALA A 84 -3.57 2.83 9.68
CA ALA A 84 -3.47 1.70 8.75
C ALA A 84 -4.50 0.60 9.07
N GLY A 85 -4.72 0.30 10.34
CA GLY A 85 -5.73 -0.68 10.78
C GLY A 85 -7.15 -0.22 10.45
N PHE A 86 -7.45 1.05 10.68
CA PHE A 86 -8.73 1.65 10.32
C PHE A 86 -8.96 1.61 8.80
N LEU A 87 -8.01 2.10 8.00
CA LEU A 87 -8.09 2.09 6.54
C LEU A 87 -8.21 0.67 5.97
N SER A 88 -7.46 -0.29 6.52
CA SER A 88 -7.55 -1.69 6.11
C SER A 88 -8.93 -2.28 6.40
N SER A 89 -9.51 -1.95 7.56
CA SER A 89 -10.85 -2.41 7.95
C SER A 89 -11.93 -1.81 7.05
N VAL A 90 -11.85 -0.51 6.77
CA VAL A 90 -12.76 0.20 5.84
C VAL A 90 -12.61 -0.38 4.44
N GLY A 91 -11.39 -0.55 3.94
CA GLY A 91 -11.11 -1.14 2.63
C GLY A 91 -11.66 -2.56 2.49
N PHE A 92 -11.56 -3.38 3.56
CA PHE A 92 -12.15 -4.71 3.59
C PHE A 92 -13.68 -4.68 3.53
N MET A 93 -14.32 -3.79 4.29
CA MET A 93 -15.79 -3.63 4.25
C MET A 93 -16.26 -3.15 2.87
N LEU A 94 -15.59 -2.15 2.30
CA LEU A 94 -15.88 -1.65 0.95
C LEU A 94 -15.67 -2.73 -0.11
N GLY A 95 -14.60 -3.53 -0.01
CA GLY A 95 -14.31 -4.62 -0.92
C GLY A 95 -15.39 -5.70 -0.97
N ARG A 96 -16.21 -5.85 0.07
CA ARG A 96 -17.34 -6.79 0.12
C ARG A 96 -18.59 -6.28 -0.60
N VAL A 97 -18.78 -4.97 -0.68
CA VAL A 97 -19.98 -4.35 -1.28
C VAL A 97 -19.72 -3.84 -2.69
N MET A 98 -18.45 -3.64 -3.07
CA MET A 98 -18.06 -3.07 -4.35
C MET A 98 -17.97 -4.12 -5.44
N VAL A 99 -18.49 -3.81 -6.63
CA VAL A 99 -18.45 -4.71 -7.80
C VAL A 99 -16.98 -5.00 -8.15
N PRO A 100 -16.56 -6.29 -8.23
CA PRO A 100 -15.14 -6.66 -8.38
C PRO A 100 -14.45 -5.96 -9.56
N GLY A 101 -15.13 -5.81 -10.70
CA GLY A 101 -14.59 -5.17 -11.91
C GLY A 101 -14.23 -3.69 -11.78
N TRP A 102 -14.74 -2.99 -10.77
CA TRP A 102 -14.47 -1.57 -10.56
C TRP A 102 -13.34 -1.29 -9.57
N GLN A 103 -12.89 -2.28 -8.80
CA GLN A 103 -11.87 -2.11 -7.77
C GLN A 103 -10.55 -1.58 -8.35
N GLY A 104 -10.08 -2.13 -9.46
CA GLY A 104 -8.86 -1.64 -10.13
C GLY A 104 -9.00 -0.21 -10.68
N VAL A 105 -10.19 0.17 -11.14
CA VAL A 105 -10.46 1.52 -11.68
C VAL A 105 -10.43 2.56 -10.56
N PHE A 106 -11.11 2.29 -9.45
CA PHE A 106 -11.11 3.21 -8.30
C PHE A 106 -9.72 3.33 -7.67
N LEU A 107 -8.95 2.24 -7.59
CA LEU A 107 -7.56 2.28 -7.13
C LEU A 107 -6.69 3.14 -8.06
N GLY A 108 -6.79 2.95 -9.38
CA GLY A 108 -6.06 3.77 -10.35
C GLY A 108 -6.43 5.25 -10.28
N ALA A 109 -7.72 5.56 -10.13
CA ALA A 109 -8.20 6.93 -9.95
C ALA A 109 -7.66 7.56 -8.65
N SER A 110 -7.62 6.81 -7.55
CA SER A 110 -7.02 7.28 -6.30
C SER A 110 -5.52 7.57 -6.44
N GLY A 111 -4.80 6.73 -7.21
CA GLY A 111 -3.38 6.95 -7.52
C GLY A 111 -3.15 8.20 -8.36
N LEU A 112 -4.04 8.50 -9.31
CA LEU A 112 -4.01 9.74 -10.08
C LEU A 112 -4.25 10.98 -9.20
N VAL A 113 -5.23 10.92 -8.30
CA VAL A 113 -5.47 12.02 -7.35
C VAL A 113 -4.22 12.23 -6.50
N LEU A 114 -3.65 11.16 -5.94
CA LEU A 114 -2.41 11.21 -5.16
C LEU A 114 -1.26 11.82 -5.97
N ALA A 115 -1.10 11.47 -7.24
CA ALA A 115 -0.06 12.02 -8.09
C ALA A 115 -0.23 13.50 -8.44
N VAL A 116 -1.44 14.05 -8.30
CA VAL A 116 -1.76 15.46 -8.59
C VAL A 116 -1.72 16.31 -7.31
N THR A 117 -2.01 15.72 -6.15
CA THR A 117 -2.06 16.43 -4.87
C THR A 117 -0.83 16.22 -3.98
N GLY A 118 -0.02 15.20 -4.27
CA GLY A 118 1.24 14.89 -3.60
C GLY A 118 2.39 15.72 -4.13
#